data_AF-A0AA88BCP8-F1
#
_entry.id   AF-A0AA88BCP8-F1
#
_cell.length_a   1.000
_cell.length_b   1.000
_cell.length_c   1.000
_cell.angle_alpha   90.00
_cell.angle_beta   90.00
_cell.angle_gamma   90.00
#
_symmetry.space_group_name_H-M   'P 1'
#
loop_
_entity.id
_entity.type
_entity.pdbx_description
1 polymer ?
#
loop_
_entity_poly.entity_id
_entity_poly.type
_entity_poly.pdbx_seq_one_letter_code
_entity_poly.pdbx_strand_id
1 'polypeptide(L)'
;MGLMQIMPATWAELRARYNFGNDPYDPHDNILAGTAYLRELLDRYGSRGVFAAYNAGPSRYEEHLAGGSLPVETRAYVAKLASRLAIELPPRWTSSGQSSAGALFVTRSDLMKTRNRLLALRPSSGATPATLAPDVALMVPRPIGVFVSRSDARASH
;
A
#
# COMPACT_ATOMS: atom_id res chain seq x y z
N MET A 1 23.31 -1.23 2.96
CA MET A 1 24.44 -0.54 2.32
C MET A 1 23.96 0.23 1.11
N GLY A 2 24.47 1.47 0.97
CA GLY A 2 24.03 2.48 0.00
C GLY A 2 22.67 3.11 0.29
N LEU A 3 22.20 3.98 -0.62
CA LEU A 3 20.95 4.74 -0.52
C LEU A 3 19.73 3.86 -0.17
N MET A 4 19.61 2.70 -0.81
CA MET A 4 18.51 1.77 -0.63
C MET A 4 18.73 0.78 0.54
N GLN A 5 19.82 0.92 1.28
CA GLN A 5 20.08 0.12 2.50
C GLN A 5 20.08 -1.40 2.26
N ILE A 6 20.56 -1.86 1.10
CA ILE A 6 20.62 -3.30 0.73
C ILE A 6 21.54 -4.06 1.69
N MET A 7 21.12 -5.23 2.18
CA MET A 7 21.97 -6.05 3.06
C MET A 7 23.25 -6.51 2.36
N PRO A 8 24.42 -6.62 3.04
CA PRO A 8 25.68 -6.98 2.39
C PRO A 8 25.66 -8.29 1.59
N ALA A 9 25.04 -9.34 2.12
CA ALA A 9 24.88 -10.62 1.42
C ALA A 9 24.03 -10.46 0.15
N THR A 10 22.90 -9.75 0.25
CA THR A 10 22.03 -9.45 -0.89
C THR A 10 22.74 -8.61 -1.95
N TRP A 11 23.55 -7.63 -1.56
CA TRP A 11 24.36 -6.85 -2.50
C TRP A 11 25.34 -7.74 -3.27
N ALA A 12 26.01 -8.67 -2.59
CA ALA A 12 26.94 -9.59 -3.23
C ALA A 12 26.26 -10.47 -4.29
N GLU A 13 25.03 -10.91 -4.04
CA GLU A 13 24.23 -11.66 -5.00
C GLU A 13 23.79 -10.79 -6.18
N LEU A 14 23.23 -9.60 -5.91
CA LEU A 14 22.69 -8.71 -6.94
C LEU A 14 23.80 -8.19 -7.87
N ARG A 15 24.94 -7.78 -7.33
CA ARG A 15 26.05 -7.27 -8.15
C ARG A 15 26.61 -8.34 -9.08
N ALA A 16 26.66 -9.60 -8.63
CA ALA A 16 27.12 -10.71 -9.46
C ALA A 16 26.09 -11.04 -10.55
N ARG A 17 24.79 -11.02 -10.21
CA ARG A 17 23.70 -11.32 -11.15
C ARG A 17 23.55 -10.25 -12.24
N TYR A 18 23.66 -8.98 -11.87
CA TYR A 18 23.40 -7.85 -12.76
C TYR A 18 24.68 -7.15 -13.26
N ASN A 19 25.86 -7.71 -12.93
CA ASN A 19 27.17 -7.20 -13.33
C ASN A 19 27.43 -5.73 -12.92
N PHE A 20 27.10 -5.40 -11.66
CA PHE A 20 27.37 -4.09 -11.06
C PHE A 20 28.80 -3.96 -10.52
N GLY A 21 29.21 -2.73 -10.23
CA GLY A 21 30.48 -2.43 -9.58
C GLY A 21 30.62 -3.02 -8.18
N ASN A 22 31.81 -2.88 -7.60
CA ASN A 22 32.09 -3.36 -6.25
C ASN A 22 31.62 -2.40 -5.14
N ASP A 23 31.34 -1.14 -5.48
CA ASP A 23 30.96 -0.10 -4.52
C ASP A 23 29.44 -0.10 -4.26
N PRO A 24 28.96 -0.54 -3.08
CA PRO A 24 27.54 -0.49 -2.74
C PRO A 24 27.03 0.93 -2.47
N TYR A 25 27.90 1.94 -2.41
CA TYR A 25 27.54 3.34 -2.21
C TYR A 25 27.43 4.13 -3.51
N ASP A 26 27.81 3.53 -4.66
CA ASP A 26 27.52 4.13 -5.96
C ASP A 26 26.00 4.29 -6.11
N PRO A 27 25.48 5.53 -6.25
CA PRO A 27 24.04 5.77 -6.28
C PRO A 27 23.32 5.04 -7.41
N HIS A 28 23.95 4.96 -8.59
CA HIS A 28 23.34 4.37 -9.77
C HIS A 28 23.14 2.86 -9.57
N ASP A 29 24.21 2.14 -9.24
CA ASP A 29 24.16 0.70 -9.07
C ASP A 29 23.34 0.31 -7.84
N ASN A 30 23.39 1.08 -6.76
CA ASN A 30 22.60 0.82 -5.57
C ASN A 30 21.09 0.98 -5.81
N ILE A 31 20.68 1.99 -6.59
CA ILE A 31 19.28 2.20 -6.94
C ILE A 31 18.78 1.09 -7.86
N LEU A 32 19.54 0.74 -8.89
CA LEU A 32 19.17 -0.33 -9.81
C LEU A 32 19.07 -1.68 -9.08
N ALA A 33 20.05 -2.02 -8.25
CA ALA A 33 20.03 -3.24 -7.45
C ALA A 33 18.83 -3.27 -6.49
N GLY A 34 18.59 -2.18 -5.76
CA GLY A 34 17.54 -2.15 -4.75
C GLY A 34 16.13 -2.16 -5.35
N THR A 35 15.92 -1.50 -6.49
CA THR A 35 14.62 -1.52 -7.19
C THR A 35 14.35 -2.86 -7.86
N ALA A 36 15.36 -3.48 -8.49
CA ALA A 36 15.26 -4.86 -8.98
C ALA A 36 14.91 -5.82 -7.85
N TYR A 37 15.57 -5.69 -6.71
CA TYR A 37 15.31 -6.53 -5.55
C TYR A 37 13.90 -6.34 -4.97
N LEU A 38 13.42 -5.08 -4.86
CA LEU A 38 12.04 -4.82 -4.47
C LEU A 38 11.03 -5.45 -5.43
N ARG A 39 11.31 -5.41 -6.74
CA ARG A 39 10.47 -6.06 -7.74
C ARG A 39 10.42 -7.58 -7.54
N GLU A 40 11.57 -8.22 -7.36
CA GLU A 40 11.67 -9.66 -7.09
C GLU A 40 10.87 -10.07 -5.85
N LEU A 41 10.95 -9.29 -4.77
CA LEU A 41 10.21 -9.54 -3.53
C LEU A 41 8.71 -9.26 -3.67
N LEU A 42 8.33 -8.26 -4.46
CA LEU A 42 6.94 -7.95 -4.74
C LEU A 42 6.28 -9.08 -5.53
N ASP A 43 6.97 -9.60 -6.55
CA ASP A 43 6.47 -10.72 -7.35
C ASP A 43 6.35 -12.00 -6.50
N ARG A 44 7.25 -12.20 -5.52
CA ARG A 44 7.25 -13.39 -4.66
C ARG A 44 6.24 -13.33 -3.50
N TYR A 45 6.13 -12.19 -2.81
CA TYR A 45 5.40 -12.08 -1.54
C TYR A 45 4.21 -11.11 -1.59
N GLY A 46 4.03 -10.39 -2.70
CA GLY A 46 3.01 -9.38 -2.85
C GLY A 46 3.19 -8.15 -1.96
N SER A 47 2.26 -7.21 -2.07
CA SER A 47 2.30 -5.91 -1.36
C SER A 47 2.31 -6.05 0.17
N ARG A 48 1.75 -7.15 0.70
CA ARG A 48 1.67 -7.44 2.13
C ARG A 48 2.98 -7.94 2.72
N GLY A 49 3.85 -8.54 1.90
CA GLY A 49 5.07 -9.21 2.35
C GLY A 49 6.38 -8.53 1.91
N VAL A 50 6.36 -7.77 0.82
CA VAL A 50 7.55 -7.17 0.21
C VAL A 50 8.44 -6.41 1.20
N PHE A 51 7.87 -5.54 2.04
CA PHE A 51 8.64 -4.71 2.98
C PHE A 51 9.20 -5.50 4.17
N ALA A 52 8.47 -6.52 4.62
CA ALA A 52 8.95 -7.40 5.68
C ALA A 52 10.12 -8.24 5.18
N ALA A 53 10.00 -8.82 3.99
CA ALA A 53 11.07 -9.60 3.37
C ALA A 53 12.30 -8.75 3.03
N TYR A 54 12.11 -7.51 2.57
CA TYR A 54 13.22 -6.59 2.28
C TYR A 54 14.04 -6.27 3.52
N ASN A 55 13.38 -6.05 4.66
CA ASN A 55 14.05 -5.70 5.90
C ASN A 55 14.63 -6.92 6.65
N ALA A 56 13.87 -8.01 6.73
CA ALA A 56 14.26 -9.19 7.51
C ALA A 56 15.16 -10.17 6.74
N GLY A 57 15.11 -10.12 5.40
CA GLY A 57 15.62 -11.14 4.50
C GLY A 57 14.53 -12.14 4.05
N PRO A 58 14.59 -12.69 2.83
CA PRO A 58 13.61 -13.64 2.30
C PRO A 58 13.50 -14.91 3.14
N SER A 59 14.62 -15.50 3.54
CA SER A 59 14.65 -16.74 4.34
C SER A 59 13.95 -16.56 5.69
N ARG A 60 14.23 -15.46 6.40
CA ARG A 60 13.56 -15.15 7.68
C ARG A 60 12.07 -14.86 7.49
N TYR A 61 11.70 -14.26 6.36
CA TYR A 61 10.30 -14.05 6.03
C TYR A 61 9.56 -15.36 5.72
N GLU A 62 10.22 -16.30 5.05
CA GLU A 62 9.71 -17.65 4.78
C GLU A 62 9.54 -18.46 6.07
N GLU A 63 10.51 -18.43 6.99
CA GLU A 63 10.39 -19.00 8.34
C GLU A 63 9.17 -18.44 9.08
N HIS A 64 8.95 -17.13 8.96
CA HIS A 64 7.77 -16.49 9.53
C HIS A 64 6.46 -16.98 8.89
N LEU A 65 6.42 -17.17 7.58
CA LEU A 65 5.25 -17.75 6.90
C LEU A 65 4.98 -19.19 7.35
N ALA A 66 6.02 -19.93 7.76
CA ALA A 66 5.92 -21.26 8.34
C ALA A 66 5.55 -21.29 9.84
N GLY A 67 5.24 -20.13 10.45
CA GLY A 67 4.81 -20.02 11.85
C GLY A 67 5.87 -19.46 12.80
N GLY A 68 7.07 -19.14 12.32
CA GLY A 68 8.08 -18.41 13.08
C GLY A 68 7.69 -16.96 13.38
N SER A 69 8.43 -16.31 14.28
CA SER A 69 8.24 -14.89 14.59
C SER A 69 9.20 -14.00 13.79
N LEU A 70 8.72 -12.83 13.37
CA LEU A 70 9.59 -11.77 12.84
C LEU A 70 10.24 -10.98 13.99
N PRO A 71 11.46 -10.46 13.78
CA PRO A 71 12.10 -9.53 14.71
C PRO A 71 11.18 -8.36 15.06
N VAL A 72 11.28 -7.86 16.30
CA VAL A 72 10.47 -6.73 16.77
C VAL A 72 10.70 -5.49 15.91
N GLU A 73 11.96 -5.29 15.51
CA GLU A 73 12.41 -4.19 14.66
C GLU A 73 11.75 -4.24 13.28
N THR A 74 11.67 -5.43 12.67
CA THR A 74 10.99 -5.62 11.38
C THR A 74 9.49 -5.33 11.49
N ARG A 75 8.84 -5.81 12.55
CA ARG A 75 7.40 -5.55 12.77
C ARG A 75 7.15 -4.05 12.95
N ALA A 76 7.99 -3.36 13.73
CA ALA A 76 7.91 -1.91 13.91
C ALA A 76 8.15 -1.14 12.60
N TYR A 77 9.13 -1.57 11.80
CA TYR A 77 9.43 -1.00 10.48
C TYR A 77 8.22 -1.09 9.54
N VAL A 78 7.62 -2.28 9.44
CA VAL A 78 6.48 -2.53 8.57
C VAL A 78 5.24 -1.76 9.03
N ALA A 79 4.98 -1.69 10.34
CA ALA A 79 3.90 -0.88 10.90
C ALA A 79 4.04 0.60 10.53
N LYS A 80 5.26 1.15 10.63
CA LYS A 80 5.55 2.53 10.23
C LYS A 80 5.29 2.78 8.74
N LEU A 81 5.60 1.82 7.87
CA LEU A 81 5.35 1.93 6.44
C LEU A 81 3.87 1.84 6.10
N ALA A 82 3.14 0.90 6.71
CA ALA A 82 1.70 0.77 6.49
C ALA A 82 0.95 2.07 6.78
N SER A 83 1.28 2.74 7.90
CA SER A 83 0.67 4.01 8.28
C SER A 83 0.96 5.14 7.28
N ARG A 84 2.11 5.12 6.61
CA ARG A 84 2.52 6.16 5.65
C ARG A 84 2.02 5.91 4.23
N LEU A 85 1.93 4.64 3.85
CA LEU A 85 1.64 4.22 2.48
C LEU A 85 0.21 3.71 2.29
N ALA A 86 -0.61 3.73 3.35
CA ALA A 86 -1.96 3.17 3.38
C ALA A 86 -2.02 1.71 2.88
N ILE A 87 -1.01 0.91 3.24
CA ILE A 87 -0.91 -0.50 2.85
C ILE A 87 -1.60 -1.37 3.91
N GLU A 88 -2.45 -2.30 3.47
CA GLU A 88 -3.05 -3.29 4.37
C GLU A 88 -2.01 -4.29 4.88
N LEU A 89 -1.86 -4.38 6.20
CA LEU A 89 -1.04 -5.39 6.85
C LEU A 89 -1.79 -6.71 7.00
N PRO A 90 -1.10 -7.87 6.97
CA PRO A 90 -1.72 -9.13 7.35
C PRO A 90 -2.18 -9.11 8.82
N PRO A 91 -3.35 -9.71 9.14
CA PRO A 91 -3.94 -9.65 10.49
C PRO A 91 -3.00 -10.15 11.60
N ARG A 92 -2.06 -11.03 11.26
CA ARG A 92 -1.09 -11.59 12.21
C ARG A 92 -0.01 -10.61 12.67
N TRP A 93 0.09 -9.41 12.08
CA TRP A 93 1.09 -8.37 12.44
C TRP A 93 0.51 -7.21 13.23
N THR A 94 -0.81 -7.07 13.29
CA THR A 94 -1.48 -5.93 13.92
C THR A 94 -1.71 -6.12 15.42
N SER A 95 -1.28 -7.24 16.01
CA SER A 95 -1.34 -7.46 17.46
C SER A 95 -0.14 -6.83 18.18
N SER A 96 -0.06 -5.50 18.11
CA SER A 96 0.58 -4.70 19.16
C SER A 96 -0.50 -3.82 19.80
N GLY A 97 -1.09 -4.33 20.88
CA GLY A 97 -1.76 -3.57 21.94
C GLY A 97 -2.56 -2.34 21.54
N GLN A 98 -3.75 -2.55 21.00
CA GLN A 98 -4.91 -1.72 21.36
C GLN A 98 -6.10 -2.65 21.57
N SER A 99 -6.36 -2.98 22.83
CA SER A 99 -7.69 -3.43 23.24
C SER A 99 -8.66 -2.30 22.95
N SER A 100 -9.43 -2.43 21.88
CA SER A 100 -10.73 -1.80 21.75
C SER A 100 -11.72 -2.93 21.54
N ALA A 101 -12.32 -3.38 22.64
CA ALA A 101 -13.49 -4.21 22.61
C ALA A 101 -14.55 -3.49 21.75
N GLY A 102 -14.92 -4.08 20.61
CA GLY A 102 -15.98 -3.55 19.75
C GLY A 102 -15.63 -3.43 18.28
N ALA A 103 -15.32 -4.55 17.62
CA ALA A 103 -15.44 -4.64 16.17
C ALA A 103 -16.34 -5.83 15.82
N LEU A 104 -17.63 -5.68 16.15
CA LEU A 104 -18.71 -6.38 15.45
C LEU A 104 -18.68 -5.87 14.00
N PHE A 105 -18.10 -6.65 13.10
CA PHE A 105 -18.20 -6.39 11.67
C PHE A 105 -19.68 -6.58 11.24
N VAL A 106 -20.42 -5.47 11.20
CA VAL A 106 -21.71 -5.40 10.50
C VAL A 106 -21.41 -5.34 9.00
N THR A 107 -21.81 -6.38 8.28
CA THR A 107 -21.77 -6.38 6.82
C THR A 107 -22.82 -5.42 6.27
N ARG A 108 -22.52 -4.71 5.18
CA ARG A 108 -23.43 -3.74 4.51
C ARG A 108 -24.79 -4.32 4.09
N SER A 109 -24.99 -5.63 4.18
CA SER A 109 -26.21 -6.35 3.85
C SER A 109 -27.37 -6.03 4.80
N ASP A 110 -27.10 -5.63 6.05
CA ASP A 110 -28.13 -5.50 7.09
C ASP A 110 -28.80 -4.12 7.16
N LEU A 111 -28.28 -3.10 6.46
CA LEU A 111 -28.86 -1.74 6.49
C LEU A 111 -30.11 -1.59 5.60
N MET A 112 -30.40 -2.54 4.72
CA MET A 112 -31.59 -2.53 3.86
C MET A 112 -32.79 -3.28 4.45
N LYS A 113 -32.62 -4.12 5.47
CA LYS A 113 -33.72 -4.92 6.06
C LYS A 113 -34.40 -4.25 7.25
N THR A 114 -33.73 -3.30 7.92
CA THR A 114 -34.27 -2.59 9.10
C THR A 114 -35.13 -1.39 8.76
N ARG A 115 -35.09 -0.90 7.51
CA ARG A 115 -35.90 0.25 7.09
C ARG A 115 -37.36 -0.10 6.79
N ASN A 116 -37.69 -1.40 6.71
CA ASN A 116 -39.04 -1.88 6.39
C ASN A 116 -39.88 -2.32 7.61
N ARG A 117 -39.36 -2.20 8.84
CA ARG A 117 -40.10 -2.57 10.08
C ARG A 117 -40.58 -1.41 10.94
N LEU A 118 -40.28 -0.16 10.58
CA LEU A 118 -40.65 1.04 11.36
C LEU A 118 -41.81 1.86 10.77
N LEU A 119 -42.48 1.39 9.71
CA LEU A 119 -43.59 2.10 9.06
C LEU A 119 -44.97 1.44 9.23
N ALA A 120 -45.10 0.40 10.06
CA ALA A 120 -46.38 -0.30 10.26
C ALA A 120 -47.31 0.31 11.34
N LEU A 121 -47.04 1.53 11.83
CA LEU A 121 -47.89 2.18 12.83
C LEU A 121 -48.04 3.69 12.57
N ARG A 122 -49.01 4.08 11.74
CA ARG A 122 -50.12 5.02 12.07
C ARG A 122 -50.71 5.72 10.83
N PRO A 123 -51.99 6.15 10.90
CA PRO A 123 -52.79 6.51 9.72
C PRO A 123 -52.82 8.01 9.36
N SER A 124 -52.98 8.24 8.06
CA SER A 124 -53.76 9.24 7.31
C SER A 124 -54.14 10.59 7.93
N SER A 125 -53.67 11.67 7.29
CA SER A 125 -54.40 12.88 6.82
C SER A 125 -53.33 13.82 6.27
N GLY A 126 -53.36 14.48 5.12
CA GLY A 126 -54.27 14.68 3.99
C GLY A 126 -53.60 15.79 3.14
N ALA A 127 -53.97 15.88 1.86
CA ALA A 127 -53.59 16.89 0.85
C ALA A 127 -52.40 16.58 -0.09
N THR A 128 -52.76 16.53 -1.39
CA THR A 128 -52.00 16.50 -2.65
C THR A 128 -51.84 17.93 -3.23
N PRO A 129 -51.25 18.16 -4.43
CA PRO A 129 -49.94 17.72 -4.96
C PRO A 129 -49.17 18.86 -5.69
N ALA A 130 -47.89 18.66 -6.03
CA ALA A 130 -47.20 19.18 -7.24
C ALA A 130 -45.74 18.65 -7.26
N THR A 131 -45.37 17.64 -8.05
CA THR A 131 -44.86 17.72 -9.45
C THR A 131 -43.56 18.57 -9.51
N LEU A 132 -42.34 18.07 -9.76
CA LEU A 132 -41.80 17.52 -11.01
C LEU A 132 -40.37 16.93 -10.77
N ALA A 133 -39.89 16.14 -11.74
CA ALA A 133 -38.77 15.19 -11.72
C ALA A 133 -37.34 15.82 -11.85
N PRO A 134 -36.25 15.01 -11.81
CA PRO A 134 -34.87 15.43 -11.56
C PRO A 134 -34.08 15.74 -12.83
N ASP A 135 -32.98 16.50 -12.72
CA ASP A 135 -31.99 16.58 -13.79
C ASP A 135 -30.56 16.37 -13.27
N VAL A 136 -29.85 15.51 -14.01
CA VAL A 136 -28.51 15.00 -13.78
C VAL A 136 -27.60 15.72 -14.77
N ALA A 137 -26.75 16.62 -14.27
CA ALA A 137 -25.73 17.25 -15.11
C ALA A 137 -24.33 16.93 -14.59
N LEU A 138 -23.62 16.16 -15.43
CA LEU A 138 -22.21 15.80 -15.40
C LEU A 138 -21.30 16.97 -14.98
N MET A 139 -20.43 16.73 -14.01
CA MET A 139 -19.24 17.56 -13.78
C MET A 139 -17.99 16.81 -14.24
N VAL A 140 -17.49 17.19 -15.40
CA VAL A 140 -16.24 16.71 -16.00
C VAL A 140 -15.05 17.45 -15.37
N PRO A 141 -14.01 16.77 -14.85
CA PRO A 141 -12.79 17.43 -14.40
C PRO A 141 -11.85 17.74 -15.57
N ARG A 142 -11.37 18.98 -15.64
CA ARG A 142 -10.36 19.45 -16.61
C ARG A 142 -8.94 19.08 -16.16
N PRO A 143 -8.04 18.65 -17.05
CA PRO A 143 -6.64 18.39 -16.70
C PRO A 143 -5.82 19.68 -16.68
N ILE A 144 -5.12 19.95 -15.56
CA ILE A 144 -4.10 20.99 -15.45
C ILE A 144 -2.77 20.39 -15.89
N GLY A 145 -2.31 20.78 -17.08
CA GLY A 145 -1.01 20.40 -17.61
C GLY A 145 0.13 21.12 -16.89
N VAL A 146 1.11 20.36 -16.41
CA VAL A 146 2.36 20.89 -15.88
C VAL A 146 3.52 20.13 -16.53
N PHE A 147 3.92 20.57 -17.72
CA PHE A 147 5.20 20.21 -18.32
C PHE A 147 5.89 21.48 -18.80
N VAL A 148 7.10 21.72 -18.29
CA VAL A 148 8.02 22.76 -18.77
C VAL A 148 9.01 22.09 -19.71
N SER A 149 8.99 22.46 -20.99
CA SER A 149 10.01 22.08 -21.96
C SER A 149 11.34 22.75 -21.61
N ARG A 150 12.40 21.97 -21.44
CA ARG A 150 13.77 22.48 -21.32
C ARG A 150 14.40 22.48 -22.70
N SER A 151 14.71 23.66 -23.20
CA SER A 151 15.33 23.90 -24.52
C SER A 151 16.75 23.34 -24.57
N ASP A 152 17.05 22.59 -25.63
CA ASP A 152 18.40 22.24 -26.04
C ASP A 152 19.17 23.50 -26.45
N ALA A 153 20.29 23.76 -25.78
CA ALA A 153 21.30 24.71 -26.24
C ALA A 153 22.47 23.93 -26.82
N ARG A 154 22.50 23.89 -28.14
CA ARG A 154 23.60 23.47 -29.00
C ARG A 154 24.70 24.54 -28.91
N ALA A 155 25.92 24.14 -28.55
CA ALA A 155 27.12 24.96 -28.76
C ALA A 155 28.21 24.08 -29.38
N SER A 156 28.53 24.38 -30.64
CA SER A 156 29.75 23.96 -31.31
C SER A 156 30.87 24.92 -30.95
N HIS A 157 32.05 24.40 -30.63
CA HIS A 157 33.33 24.79 -31.24
C HIS A 157 34.43 23.80 -30.84
#